data_AF-A0A258QCC0-F1
#
_entry.id   AF-A0A258QCC0-F1
#
_cell.length_a   1.000
_cell.length_b   1.000
_cell.length_c   1.000
_cell.angle_alpha   90.00
_cell.angle_beta   90.00
_cell.angle_gamma   90.00
#
_symmetry.space_group_name_H-M   'P 1'
#
loop_
_entity.id
_entity.type
_entity.pdbx_description
1 polymer ?
#
loop_
_entity_poly.entity_id
_entity_poly.type
_entity_poly.pdbx_seq_one_letter_code
_entity_poly.pdbx_strand_id
1 'polypeptide(L)'
;MTQSPRSNNSAFSAAVPAGFDAQAIPIQEVCSDQPRIAVDRLHPMALKSRLQSPPPWQPEITDENRHVIAADIIAKRQAAGKVTHAAVLIPLLLKEEGLSVLLTQRTNHLHDHAGQISFPGGRMDQQDLTPHDTALRESEEEIGLQREAVEIIGHLPQYLTVSGYSVTPVVALVQPQAEYVLDTFEVADVFEVPLHFLMDPANHQVRVWQSDLGSRRFYSMPYENRFIWGATAGMLRNLYHLLKV
;
A
#
# COMPACT_ATOMS: atom_id res chain seq x y z
N MET A 1 -10.36 47.37 20.30
CA MET A 1 -11.03 46.36 19.47
C MET A 1 -10.37 46.37 18.11
N THR A 2 -9.52 45.40 17.82
CA THR A 2 -9.04 45.12 16.46
C THR A 2 -8.62 43.66 16.44
N GLN A 3 -9.30 42.90 15.59
CA GLN A 3 -9.33 41.44 15.56
C GLN A 3 -7.99 40.85 15.12
N SER A 4 -7.50 39.85 15.85
CA SER A 4 -6.48 38.94 15.36
C SER A 4 -7.04 38.10 14.20
N PRO A 5 -6.27 37.81 13.14
CA PRO A 5 -6.74 37.01 12.02
C PRO A 5 -6.96 35.58 12.51
N ARG A 6 -8.15 35.03 12.26
CA ARG A 6 -8.47 33.63 12.49
C ARG A 6 -7.53 32.78 11.65
N SER A 7 -6.72 31.95 12.29
CA SER A 7 -6.04 30.85 11.63
C SER A 7 -7.11 29.90 11.11
N ASN A 8 -7.26 29.84 9.79
CA ASN A 8 -8.15 28.90 9.13
C ASN A 8 -7.54 27.51 9.27
N ASN A 9 -7.86 26.83 10.37
CA ASN A 9 -7.55 25.43 10.59
C ASN A 9 -8.57 24.61 9.79
N SER A 10 -8.36 24.51 8.48
CA SER A 10 -9.23 23.73 7.60
C SER A 10 -8.89 22.25 7.73
N ALA A 11 -9.73 21.53 8.47
CA ALA A 11 -9.62 20.09 8.63
C ALA A 11 -9.78 19.41 7.25
N PHE A 12 -8.72 18.75 6.80
CA PHE A 12 -8.79 17.83 5.67
C PHE A 12 -9.50 16.56 6.12
N SER A 13 -10.52 16.13 5.37
CA SER A 13 -11.19 14.84 5.60
C SER A 13 -10.31 13.69 5.11
N ALA A 14 -10.18 12.66 5.94
CA ALA A 14 -9.50 11.41 5.59
C ALA A 14 -10.25 10.59 4.52
N ALA A 15 -11.54 10.85 4.34
CA ALA A 15 -12.33 10.23 3.30
C ALA A 15 -11.98 10.86 1.96
N VAL A 16 -11.74 10.00 0.97
CA VAL A 16 -11.85 10.36 -0.45
C VAL A 16 -13.16 11.16 -0.62
N PRO A 17 -13.13 12.41 -1.12
CA PRO A 17 -14.35 13.21 -1.23
C PRO A 17 -15.41 12.46 -2.01
N ALA A 18 -16.68 12.68 -1.67
CA ALA A 18 -17.78 12.07 -2.41
C ALA A 18 -17.65 12.40 -3.91
N GLY A 19 -17.62 11.36 -4.76
CA GLY A 19 -17.45 11.50 -6.21
C GLY A 19 -16.00 11.74 -6.68
N PHE A 20 -14.99 11.63 -5.82
CA PHE A 20 -13.59 11.66 -6.26
C PHE A 20 -13.26 10.40 -7.04
N ASP A 21 -12.83 10.61 -8.28
CA ASP A 21 -12.31 9.59 -9.17
C ASP A 21 -10.79 9.80 -9.35
N ALA A 22 -10.01 8.92 -8.73
CA ALA A 22 -8.55 8.95 -8.80
C ALA A 22 -8.03 8.74 -10.23
N GLN A 23 -8.76 7.95 -11.04
CA GLN A 23 -8.38 7.60 -12.40
C GLN A 23 -8.61 8.76 -13.37
N ALA A 24 -9.58 9.63 -13.08
CA ALA A 24 -9.86 10.83 -13.87
C ALA A 24 -8.81 11.95 -13.69
N ILE A 25 -8.01 11.94 -12.63
CA ILE A 25 -6.99 12.98 -12.38
C ILE A 25 -5.86 12.87 -13.39
N PRO A 26 -5.50 13.90 -14.19
CA PRO A 26 -4.48 13.78 -15.23
C PRO A 26 -3.11 13.30 -14.72
N ILE A 27 -2.40 12.56 -15.57
CA ILE A 27 -1.01 12.17 -15.32
C ILE A 27 -0.15 13.43 -15.41
N GLN A 28 0.54 13.76 -14.33
CA GLN A 28 1.50 14.86 -14.29
C GLN A 28 2.90 14.40 -14.72
N GLU A 29 3.28 13.18 -14.33
CA GLU A 29 4.62 12.66 -14.52
C GLU A 29 4.57 11.14 -14.64
N VAL A 30 5.49 10.57 -15.42
CA VAL A 30 5.80 9.14 -15.42
C VAL A 30 7.26 9.02 -15.02
N CYS A 31 7.58 8.18 -14.04
CA CYS A 31 8.94 8.09 -13.46
C CYS A 31 9.94 7.33 -14.36
N SER A 32 9.79 7.38 -15.69
CA SER A 32 10.62 6.63 -16.65
C SER A 32 12.10 7.05 -16.64
N ASP A 33 12.44 8.16 -15.99
CA ASP A 33 13.81 8.64 -15.76
C ASP A 33 14.54 7.85 -14.65
N GLN A 34 13.80 7.12 -13.81
CA GLN A 34 14.35 6.31 -12.73
C GLN A 34 14.86 4.95 -13.26
N PRO A 35 15.89 4.35 -12.65
CA PRO A 35 16.45 3.09 -13.13
C PRO A 35 15.47 1.94 -12.96
N ARG A 36 15.37 1.09 -13.99
CA ARG A 36 14.66 -0.17 -13.91
C ARG A 36 15.39 -1.13 -12.97
N ILE A 37 14.64 -1.88 -12.15
CA ILE A 37 15.23 -2.93 -11.33
C ILE A 37 15.70 -4.07 -12.22
N ALA A 38 16.95 -4.49 -12.05
CA ALA A 38 17.52 -5.60 -12.78
C ALA A 38 16.81 -6.92 -12.42
N VAL A 39 16.58 -7.79 -13.41
CA VAL A 39 15.75 -9.00 -13.27
C VAL A 39 16.29 -9.95 -12.21
N ASP A 40 17.61 -10.05 -12.06
CA ASP A 40 18.29 -10.85 -11.04
C ASP A 40 17.92 -10.41 -9.61
N ARG A 41 17.66 -9.12 -9.39
CA ARG A 41 17.22 -8.58 -8.10
C ARG A 41 15.77 -8.90 -7.77
N LEU A 42 14.98 -9.30 -8.77
CA LEU A 42 13.59 -9.73 -8.59
C LEU A 42 13.48 -11.23 -8.31
N HIS A 43 14.60 -11.96 -8.26
CA HIS A 43 14.62 -13.37 -7.92
C HIS A 43 14.32 -13.59 -6.42
N PRO A 44 13.59 -14.66 -6.03
CA PRO A 44 13.19 -14.91 -4.63
C PRO A 44 14.34 -14.81 -3.61
N MET A 45 15.49 -15.44 -3.91
CA MET A 45 16.67 -15.37 -3.03
C MET A 45 17.24 -13.96 -2.90
N ALA A 46 17.25 -13.18 -3.98
CA ALA A 46 17.77 -11.81 -3.97
C ALA A 46 16.86 -10.91 -3.13
N LEU A 47 15.54 -11.04 -3.27
CA LEU A 47 14.55 -10.33 -2.44
C LEU A 47 14.69 -10.68 -0.96
N LYS A 48 14.79 -11.96 -0.64
CA LYS A 48 14.98 -12.43 0.74
C LYS A 48 16.26 -11.85 1.34
N SER A 49 17.40 -11.97 0.64
CA SER A 49 18.66 -11.38 1.08
C SER A 49 18.55 -9.86 1.27
N ARG A 50 17.82 -9.18 0.38
CA ARG A 50 17.65 -7.73 0.41
C ARG A 50 16.82 -7.27 1.61
N LEU A 51 15.75 -7.97 1.94
CA LEU A 51 14.88 -7.65 3.07
C LEU A 51 15.52 -8.01 4.42
N GLN A 52 16.33 -9.06 4.47
CA GLN A 52 17.06 -9.47 5.68
C GLN A 52 18.28 -8.59 5.98
N SER A 53 18.88 -8.00 4.96
CA SER A 53 20.06 -7.12 5.11
C SER A 53 19.94 -5.93 4.15
N PRO A 54 19.01 -4.99 4.43
CA PRO A 54 18.80 -3.85 3.56
C PRO A 54 20.03 -2.94 3.60
N PRO A 55 20.61 -2.56 2.44
CA PRO A 55 21.60 -1.50 2.44
C PRO A 55 20.95 -0.17 2.86
N PRO A 56 21.73 0.87 3.18
CA PRO A 56 21.16 2.18 3.50
C PRO A 56 20.20 2.67 2.41
N TRP A 57 18.94 2.86 2.78
CA TRP A 57 17.89 3.38 1.91
C TRP A 57 16.91 4.19 2.75
N GLN A 58 16.10 5.02 2.11
CA GLN A 58 15.07 5.79 2.79
C GLN A 58 13.72 5.53 2.13
N PRO A 59 12.67 5.23 2.90
CA PRO A 59 11.31 5.21 2.39
C PRO A 59 10.94 6.56 1.79
N GLU A 60 10.18 6.53 0.70
CA GLU A 60 9.62 7.73 0.12
C GLU A 60 8.50 8.25 1.02
N ILE A 61 8.64 9.49 1.49
CA ILE A 61 7.58 10.21 2.20
C ILE A 61 6.65 10.81 1.15
N THR A 62 5.58 10.10 0.82
CA THR A 62 4.53 10.58 -0.10
C THR A 62 3.78 11.78 0.50
N ASP A 63 3.02 12.53 -0.29
CA ASP A 63 2.20 13.64 0.23
C ASP A 63 1.20 13.18 1.29
N GLU A 64 0.70 11.95 1.19
CA GLU A 64 -0.12 11.33 2.24
C GLU A 64 0.66 11.22 3.56
N ASN A 65 1.89 10.69 3.52
CA ASN A 65 2.73 10.61 4.72
C ASN A 65 3.11 12.01 5.22
N ARG A 66 3.46 12.94 4.32
CA ARG A 66 3.82 14.32 4.65
C ARG A 66 2.67 15.05 5.31
N HIS A 67 1.45 14.88 4.83
CA HIS A 67 0.26 15.47 5.45
C HIS A 67 0.06 14.91 6.86
N VAL A 68 0.16 13.60 7.02
CA VAL A 68 0.04 12.93 8.32
C VAL A 68 1.08 13.44 9.31
N ILE A 69 2.33 13.61 8.88
CA ILE A 69 3.43 14.13 9.68
C ILE A 69 3.23 15.62 10.00
N ALA A 70 2.96 16.45 8.99
CA ALA A 70 2.84 17.90 9.15
C ALA A 70 1.63 18.31 10.00
N ALA A 71 0.51 17.59 9.86
CA ALA A 71 -0.68 17.82 10.69
C ALA A 71 -0.60 17.13 12.06
N ASP A 72 0.52 16.44 12.34
CA ASP A 72 0.78 15.69 13.57
C ASP A 72 -0.34 14.69 13.90
N ILE A 73 -0.93 14.09 12.84
CA ILE A 73 -2.12 13.25 12.97
C ILE A 73 -1.79 12.02 13.81
N ILE A 74 -0.65 11.36 13.55
CA ILE A 74 -0.26 10.18 14.32
C ILE A 74 0.07 10.53 15.76
N ALA A 75 0.85 11.59 16.05
CA ALA A 75 1.16 11.90 17.44
C ALA A 75 -0.09 12.34 18.22
N LYS A 76 -1.00 13.11 17.61
CA LYS A 76 -2.30 13.46 18.23
C LYS A 76 -3.17 12.23 18.47
N ARG A 77 -3.23 11.31 17.51
CA ARG A 77 -3.95 10.04 17.70
C ARG A 77 -3.26 9.17 18.73
N GLN A 78 -1.94 9.11 18.76
CA GLN A 78 -1.15 8.30 19.68
C GLN A 78 -1.30 8.81 21.12
N ALA A 79 -1.20 10.13 21.32
CA ALA A 79 -1.48 10.79 22.59
C ALA A 79 -2.94 10.57 23.06
N ALA A 80 -3.88 10.40 22.12
CA ALA A 80 -5.26 10.05 22.41
C ALA A 80 -5.52 8.53 22.53
N GLY A 81 -4.51 7.68 22.32
CA GLY A 81 -4.67 6.22 22.28
C GLY A 81 -5.48 5.68 21.08
N LYS A 82 -5.49 6.40 19.95
CA LYS A 82 -6.34 6.17 18.77
C LYS A 82 -5.57 5.88 17.48
N VAL A 83 -4.28 5.52 17.54
CA VAL A 83 -3.58 5.01 16.34
C VAL A 83 -4.10 3.61 16.08
N THR A 84 -4.57 3.38 14.87
CA THR A 84 -4.99 2.04 14.45
C THR A 84 -3.79 1.35 13.82
N HIS A 85 -3.23 0.37 14.52
CA HIS A 85 -2.21 -0.50 13.96
C HIS A 85 -2.86 -1.46 12.96
N ALA A 86 -2.18 -1.67 11.84
CA ALA A 86 -2.60 -2.56 10.79
C ALA A 86 -1.38 -3.22 10.15
N ALA A 87 -1.62 -4.33 9.48
CA ALA A 87 -0.63 -4.98 8.65
C ALA A 87 -1.28 -5.49 7.37
N VAL A 88 -0.50 -5.45 6.29
CA VAL A 88 -0.89 -6.02 5.00
C VAL A 88 0.17 -6.98 4.54
N LEU A 89 -0.23 -8.01 3.83
CA LEU A 89 0.70 -8.92 3.17
C LEU A 89 0.98 -8.41 1.75
N ILE A 90 2.24 -8.35 1.37
CA ILE A 90 2.71 -8.25 -0.01
C ILE A 90 3.08 -9.67 -0.44
N PRO A 91 2.09 -10.48 -0.89
CA PRO A 91 2.32 -11.85 -1.32
C PRO A 91 3.00 -11.89 -2.69
N LEU A 92 4.18 -12.49 -2.75
CA LEU A 92 4.95 -12.71 -3.97
C LEU A 92 4.79 -14.18 -4.39
N LEU A 93 3.89 -14.43 -5.35
CA LEU A 93 3.63 -15.77 -5.88
C LEU A 93 4.82 -16.26 -6.70
N LEU A 94 5.28 -17.47 -6.39
CA LEU A 94 6.35 -18.17 -7.10
C LEU A 94 5.80 -18.82 -8.40
N LYS A 95 5.95 -18.15 -9.55
CA LYS A 95 5.51 -18.65 -10.86
C LYS A 95 6.71 -19.00 -11.76
N GLU A 96 6.45 -19.73 -12.84
CA GLU A 96 7.48 -20.14 -13.81
C GLU A 96 8.09 -18.93 -14.54
N GLU A 97 7.28 -17.92 -14.85
CA GLU A 97 7.67 -16.71 -15.58
C GLU A 97 8.27 -15.62 -14.68
N GLY A 98 8.41 -15.88 -13.38
CA GLY A 98 8.89 -14.96 -12.37
C GLY A 98 7.87 -14.69 -11.27
N LEU A 99 8.15 -13.72 -10.41
CA LEU A 99 7.26 -13.39 -9.30
C LEU A 99 6.06 -12.55 -9.77
N SER A 100 4.89 -12.84 -9.22
CA SER A 100 3.68 -12.02 -9.31
C SER A 100 3.28 -11.52 -7.92
N VAL A 101 2.71 -10.32 -7.86
CA VAL A 101 2.09 -9.78 -6.65
C VAL A 101 0.60 -10.08 -6.69
N LEU A 102 0.08 -10.77 -5.68
CA LEU A 102 -1.36 -10.99 -5.53
C LEU A 102 -2.01 -9.79 -4.84
N LEU A 103 -3.07 -9.26 -5.43
CA LEU A 103 -3.82 -8.10 -4.96
C LEU A 103 -5.31 -8.43 -4.87
N THR A 104 -6.01 -7.72 -3.99
CA THR A 104 -7.46 -7.80 -3.82
C THR A 104 -8.14 -6.56 -4.39
N GLN A 105 -9.35 -6.72 -4.90
CA GLN A 105 -10.28 -5.62 -5.14
C GLN A 105 -11.39 -5.67 -4.10
N ARG A 106 -11.53 -4.57 -3.34
CA ARG A 106 -12.58 -4.45 -2.33
C ARG A 106 -13.96 -4.35 -2.95
N THR A 107 -14.98 -4.85 -2.28
CA THR A 107 -16.37 -4.69 -2.74
C THR A 107 -16.80 -3.21 -2.73
N ASN A 108 -17.74 -2.87 -3.63
CA ASN A 108 -18.18 -1.47 -3.81
C ASN A 108 -19.09 -0.95 -2.69
N HIS A 109 -19.60 -1.84 -1.82
CA HIS A 109 -20.58 -1.48 -0.79
C HIS A 109 -19.93 -1.12 0.56
N LEU A 110 -18.61 -1.29 0.69
CA LEU A 110 -17.89 -0.94 1.90
C LEU A 110 -17.88 0.58 2.10
N HIS A 111 -18.03 1.01 3.35
CA HIS A 111 -18.06 2.43 3.69
C HIS A 111 -16.74 3.13 3.37
N ASP A 112 -15.64 2.44 3.66
CA ASP A 112 -14.28 2.90 3.43
C ASP A 112 -13.66 2.15 2.24
N HIS A 113 -13.01 2.89 1.35
CA HIS A 113 -12.19 2.35 0.25
C HIS A 113 -12.94 1.43 -0.73
N ALA A 114 -14.25 1.65 -0.93
CA ALA A 114 -15.08 0.92 -1.88
C ALA A 114 -14.41 0.79 -3.27
N GLY A 115 -14.33 -0.44 -3.78
CA GLY A 115 -13.80 -0.74 -5.11
C GLY A 115 -12.28 -0.55 -5.27
N GLN A 116 -11.57 -0.11 -4.23
CA GLN A 116 -10.13 0.13 -4.31
C GLN A 116 -9.34 -1.18 -4.32
N ILE A 117 -8.17 -1.11 -4.96
CA ILE A 117 -7.22 -2.22 -4.99
C ILE A 117 -6.28 -2.12 -3.80
N SER A 118 -6.15 -3.22 -3.07
CA SER A 118 -5.33 -3.32 -1.88
C SER A 118 -4.52 -4.61 -1.87
N PHE A 119 -3.52 -4.62 -1.01
CA PHE A 119 -2.96 -5.85 -0.49
C PHE A 119 -3.99 -6.51 0.46
N PRO A 120 -4.02 -7.85 0.56
CA PRO A 120 -4.79 -8.48 1.62
C PRO A 120 -4.23 -8.08 2.99
N GLY A 121 -5.12 -7.80 3.93
CA GLY A 121 -4.72 -7.28 5.23
C GLY A 121 -5.69 -6.30 5.87
N GLY A 122 -5.47 -6.04 7.15
CA GLY A 122 -6.41 -5.26 7.93
C GLY A 122 -5.85 -4.81 9.27
N ARG A 123 -6.76 -4.59 10.21
CA ARG A 123 -6.44 -4.05 11.53
C ARG A 123 -5.80 -5.13 12.40
N MET A 124 -4.87 -4.72 13.24
CA MET A 124 -4.32 -5.60 14.27
C MET A 124 -5.41 -5.88 15.32
N ASP A 125 -5.72 -7.16 15.53
CA ASP A 125 -6.60 -7.62 16.61
C ASP A 125 -5.81 -7.72 17.92
N GLN A 126 -6.51 -7.74 19.05
CA GLN A 126 -5.95 -8.00 20.38
C GLN A 126 -5.25 -9.36 20.49
N GLN A 127 -5.65 -10.35 19.69
CA GLN A 127 -5.00 -11.67 19.68
C GLN A 127 -3.73 -11.73 18.82
N ASP A 128 -3.51 -10.74 17.95
CA ASP A 128 -2.31 -10.70 17.10
C ASP A 128 -1.11 -10.29 17.96
N LEU A 129 -0.05 -11.10 17.99
CA LEU A 129 1.17 -10.80 18.76
C LEU A 129 2.13 -9.92 17.98
N THR A 130 2.08 -9.99 16.65
CA THR A 130 2.96 -9.28 15.73
C THR A 130 2.22 -8.82 14.48
N PRO A 131 2.75 -7.82 13.74
CA PRO A 131 2.22 -7.47 12.43
C PRO A 131 2.24 -8.63 11.42
N HIS A 132 3.11 -9.63 11.63
CA HIS A 132 3.17 -10.83 10.81
C HIS A 132 1.92 -11.69 11.05
N ASP A 133 1.52 -11.87 12.31
CA ASP A 133 0.30 -12.59 12.67
C ASP A 133 -0.94 -11.92 12.08
N THR A 134 -1.02 -10.59 12.19
CA THR A 134 -2.12 -9.80 11.58
C THR A 134 -2.18 -10.00 10.07
N ALA A 135 -1.07 -9.83 9.35
CA ALA A 135 -1.06 -9.96 7.90
C ALA A 135 -1.46 -11.37 7.44
N LEU A 136 -1.03 -12.41 8.16
CA LEU A 136 -1.39 -13.80 7.87
C LEU A 136 -2.86 -14.09 8.16
N ARG A 137 -3.36 -13.69 9.34
CA ARG A 137 -4.77 -13.89 9.72
C ARG A 137 -5.71 -13.21 8.73
N GLU A 138 -5.47 -11.93 8.44
CA GLU A 138 -6.31 -11.18 7.51
C GLU A 138 -6.25 -11.75 6.09
N SER A 139 -5.08 -12.20 5.62
CA SER A 139 -4.99 -12.84 4.30
C SER A 139 -5.69 -14.20 4.26
N GLU A 140 -5.71 -14.94 5.36
CA GLU A 140 -6.46 -16.18 5.48
C GLU A 140 -7.98 -15.90 5.47
N GLU A 141 -8.43 -14.90 6.21
CA GLU A 141 -9.84 -14.48 6.29
C GLU A 141 -10.38 -13.92 4.96
N GLU A 142 -9.64 -13.01 4.32
CA GLU A 142 -10.10 -12.29 3.12
C GLU A 142 -10.06 -13.16 1.85
N ILE A 143 -9.03 -14.01 1.68
CA ILE A 143 -8.78 -14.74 0.43
C ILE A 143 -8.50 -16.23 0.60
N GLY A 144 -8.55 -16.78 1.82
CA GLY A 144 -8.29 -18.19 2.07
C GLY A 144 -6.82 -18.58 1.87
N LEU A 145 -5.89 -17.64 2.04
CA LEU A 145 -4.46 -17.90 1.89
C LEU A 145 -3.96 -18.83 3.00
N GLN A 146 -3.49 -20.02 2.62
CA GLN A 146 -2.97 -21.02 3.56
C GLN A 146 -1.64 -20.58 4.15
N ARG A 147 -1.55 -20.53 5.48
CA ARG A 147 -0.34 -20.10 6.19
C ARG A 147 0.89 -20.93 5.84
N GLU A 148 0.71 -22.22 5.59
CA GLU A 148 1.78 -23.15 5.24
C GLU A 148 2.41 -22.85 3.87
N ALA A 149 1.68 -22.15 2.99
CA ALA A 149 2.17 -21.72 1.69
C ALA A 149 3.00 -20.42 1.77
N VAL A 150 3.05 -19.75 2.93
CA VAL A 150 3.61 -18.41 3.09
C VAL A 150 4.95 -18.46 3.83
N GLU A 151 6.01 -18.00 3.17
CA GLU A 151 7.31 -17.73 3.78
C GLU A 151 7.51 -16.22 3.93
N ILE A 152 7.42 -15.71 5.17
CA ILE A 152 7.72 -14.31 5.45
C ILE A 152 9.23 -14.06 5.29
N ILE A 153 9.58 -13.13 4.41
CA ILE A 153 10.98 -12.78 4.10
C ILE A 153 11.40 -11.40 4.65
N GLY A 154 10.46 -10.63 5.19
CA GLY A 154 10.72 -9.37 5.87
C GLY A 154 9.50 -8.45 5.91
N HIS A 155 9.71 -7.18 6.23
CA HIS A 155 8.68 -6.15 6.14
C HIS A 155 9.32 -4.81 5.77
N LEU A 156 8.53 -3.93 5.15
CA LEU A 156 8.93 -2.56 4.88
C LEU A 156 8.66 -1.67 6.12
N PRO A 157 9.28 -0.48 6.20
CA PRO A 157 8.91 0.51 7.21
C PRO A 157 7.42 0.86 7.15
N GLN A 158 6.88 1.25 8.31
CA GLN A 158 5.46 1.55 8.44
C GLN A 158 5.01 2.64 7.46
N TYR A 159 3.87 2.42 6.81
CA TYR A 159 3.20 3.38 5.95
C TYR A 159 2.05 4.03 6.71
N LEU A 160 2.10 5.36 6.83
CA LEU A 160 1.09 6.14 7.54
C LEU A 160 0.04 6.64 6.56
N THR A 161 -1.23 6.29 6.78
CA THR A 161 -2.34 6.72 5.92
C THR A 161 -3.05 7.95 6.48
N VAL A 162 -3.71 8.72 5.61
CA VAL A 162 -4.56 9.85 6.04
C VAL A 162 -5.77 9.38 6.87
N SER A 163 -6.20 8.12 6.72
CA SER A 163 -7.21 7.47 7.55
C SER A 163 -6.76 7.18 8.99
N GLY A 164 -5.49 7.45 9.32
CA GLY A 164 -4.95 7.34 10.68
C GLY A 164 -4.45 5.94 11.03
N TYR A 165 -4.17 5.12 10.02
CA TYR A 165 -3.55 3.82 10.19
C TYR A 165 -2.02 3.94 10.16
N SER A 166 -1.38 3.14 11.01
CA SER A 166 0.03 2.80 10.85
C SER A 166 0.11 1.37 10.33
N VAL A 167 0.33 1.25 9.02
CA VAL A 167 0.28 -0.02 8.29
C VAL A 167 1.69 -0.58 8.16
N THR A 168 1.89 -1.84 8.56
CA THR A 168 3.16 -2.57 8.36
C THR A 168 3.04 -3.45 7.11
N PRO A 169 3.79 -3.17 6.02
CA PRO A 169 3.75 -4.00 4.81
C PRO A 169 4.68 -5.20 4.98
N VAL A 170 4.11 -6.37 5.23
CA VAL A 170 4.84 -7.64 5.40
C VAL A 170 5.08 -8.26 4.04
N VAL A 171 6.32 -8.62 3.71
CA VAL A 171 6.65 -9.22 2.42
C VAL A 171 6.86 -10.71 2.59
N ALA A 172 6.20 -11.51 1.75
CA ALA A 172 6.30 -12.96 1.79
C ALA A 172 6.44 -13.58 0.40
N LEU A 173 7.19 -14.66 0.31
CA LEU A 173 7.15 -15.59 -0.82
C LEU A 173 5.99 -16.56 -0.59
N VAL A 174 5.22 -16.83 -1.62
CA VAL A 174 4.01 -17.64 -1.52
C VAL A 174 3.99 -18.70 -2.60
N GLN A 175 3.76 -19.94 -2.20
CA GLN A 175 3.46 -21.02 -3.15
C GLN A 175 2.05 -20.79 -3.73
N PRO A 176 1.88 -20.75 -5.06
CA PRO A 176 0.56 -20.56 -5.66
C PRO A 176 -0.44 -21.63 -5.20
N GLN A 177 -1.68 -21.21 -4.93
CA GLN A 177 -2.79 -22.12 -4.63
C GLN A 177 -3.64 -22.32 -5.88
N ALA A 178 -4.29 -23.47 -5.97
CA ALA A 178 -5.19 -23.76 -7.10
C ALA A 178 -6.43 -22.86 -7.08
N GLU A 179 -6.95 -22.54 -5.89
CA GLU A 179 -8.14 -21.71 -5.69
C GLU A 179 -7.96 -20.82 -4.45
N TYR A 180 -8.47 -19.59 -4.53
CA TYR A 180 -8.62 -18.64 -3.42
C TYR A 180 -10.07 -18.61 -2.98
N VAL A 181 -10.33 -18.75 -1.68
CA VAL A 181 -11.69 -18.72 -1.11
C VAL A 181 -11.92 -17.32 -0.56
N LEU A 182 -12.62 -16.50 -1.32
CA LEU A 182 -12.82 -15.08 -0.98
C LEU A 182 -13.91 -14.90 0.06
N ASP A 183 -13.68 -14.02 1.03
CA ASP A 183 -14.79 -13.39 1.74
C ASP A 183 -15.48 -12.41 0.81
N THR A 184 -16.58 -12.87 0.20
CA THR A 184 -17.36 -12.09 -0.77
C THR A 184 -18.00 -10.82 -0.19
N PHE A 185 -18.02 -10.64 1.12
CA PHE A 185 -18.45 -9.39 1.73
C PHE A 185 -17.37 -8.31 1.56
N GLU A 186 -16.10 -8.65 1.77
CA GLU A 186 -14.98 -7.71 1.75
C GLU A 186 -14.26 -7.65 0.39
N VAL A 187 -14.10 -8.80 -0.26
CA VAL A 187 -13.31 -8.98 -1.47
C VAL A 187 -14.21 -9.34 -2.64
N ALA A 188 -14.24 -8.47 -3.64
CA ALA A 188 -14.95 -8.71 -4.89
C ALA A 188 -14.14 -9.57 -5.86
N ASP A 189 -12.81 -9.45 -5.82
CA ASP A 189 -11.93 -10.09 -6.79
C ASP A 189 -10.49 -10.21 -6.27
N VAL A 190 -9.74 -11.14 -6.85
CA VAL A 190 -8.32 -11.39 -6.61
C VAL A 190 -7.62 -11.48 -7.95
N PHE A 191 -6.47 -10.81 -8.07
CA PHE A 191 -5.72 -10.83 -9.33
C PHE A 191 -4.21 -10.69 -9.09
N GLU A 192 -3.45 -11.13 -10.09
CA GLU A 192 -1.99 -11.08 -10.08
C GLU A 192 -1.48 -9.92 -10.94
N VAL A 193 -0.39 -9.29 -10.52
CA VAL A 193 0.38 -8.36 -11.34
C VAL A 193 1.85 -8.78 -11.33
N PRO A 194 2.51 -8.95 -12.49
CA PRO A 194 3.91 -9.33 -12.51
C PRO A 194 4.79 -8.35 -11.71
N LEU A 195 5.66 -8.86 -10.85
CA LEU A 195 6.53 -8.04 -10.02
C LEU A 195 7.43 -7.14 -10.88
N HIS A 196 7.90 -7.65 -12.03
CA HIS A 196 8.70 -6.86 -12.95
C HIS A 196 7.95 -5.66 -13.53
N PHE A 197 6.62 -5.72 -13.65
CA PHE A 197 5.80 -4.60 -14.10
C PHE A 197 5.74 -3.54 -13.00
N LEU A 198 5.45 -3.96 -11.76
CA LEU A 198 5.36 -3.09 -10.60
C LEU A 198 6.71 -2.49 -10.15
N MET A 199 7.83 -3.09 -10.57
CA MET A 199 9.18 -2.61 -10.29
C MET A 199 9.81 -1.85 -11.47
N ASP A 200 9.07 -1.68 -12.57
CA ASP A 200 9.49 -0.85 -13.69
C ASP A 200 8.92 0.57 -13.52
N PRO A 201 9.77 1.59 -13.31
CA PRO A 201 9.30 2.93 -13.01
C PRO A 201 8.63 3.62 -14.22
N ALA A 202 8.72 3.06 -15.43
CA ALA A 202 7.88 3.47 -16.56
C ALA A 202 6.38 3.23 -16.33
N ASN A 203 6.01 2.35 -15.38
CA ASN A 203 4.62 2.10 -14.98
C ASN A 203 4.18 2.94 -13.77
N HIS A 204 5.07 3.77 -13.22
CA HIS A 204 4.77 4.61 -12.07
C HIS A 204 4.33 5.99 -12.54
N GLN A 205 3.02 6.21 -12.51
CA GLN A 205 2.41 7.49 -12.84
C GLN A 205 2.19 8.31 -11.57
N VAL A 206 2.50 9.60 -11.67
CA VAL A 206 2.22 10.55 -10.62
C VAL A 206 1.07 11.44 -11.06
N ARG A 207 0.09 11.58 -10.18
CA ARG A 207 -1.08 12.43 -10.37
C ARG A 207 -1.15 13.41 -9.21
N VAL A 208 -1.62 14.63 -9.48
CA VAL A 208 -1.82 15.66 -8.47
C VAL A 208 -3.28 16.09 -8.49
N TRP A 209 -3.98 15.77 -7.42
CA TRP A 209 -5.32 16.27 -7.18
C TRP A 209 -5.25 17.64 -6.51
N GLN A 210 -6.05 18.59 -6.99
CA GLN A 210 -6.14 19.94 -6.43
C GLN A 210 -7.54 20.18 -5.88
N SER A 211 -7.61 20.85 -4.73
CA SER A 211 -8.84 21.30 -4.07
C SER A 211 -8.60 22.65 -3.39
N ASP A 212 -9.67 23.31 -2.96
CA ASP A 212 -9.58 24.58 -2.19
C ASP A 212 -8.82 24.42 -0.86
N LEU A 213 -8.72 23.18 -0.37
CA LEU A 213 -7.98 22.86 0.84
C LEU A 213 -6.49 22.68 0.58
N GLY A 214 -6.09 22.33 -0.65
CA GLY A 214 -4.68 22.14 -1.05
C GLY A 214 -4.52 21.09 -2.17
N SER A 215 -3.27 20.74 -2.47
CA SER A 215 -2.93 19.70 -3.45
C SER A 215 -2.47 18.40 -2.80
N ARG A 216 -2.79 17.25 -3.41
CA ARG A 216 -2.30 15.92 -3.03
C ARG A 216 -1.66 15.24 -4.23
N ARG A 217 -0.35 15.00 -4.16
CA ARG A 217 0.37 14.10 -5.07
C ARG A 217 0.17 12.64 -4.65
N PHE A 218 -0.14 11.77 -5.60
CA PHE A 218 -0.23 10.33 -5.36
C PHE A 218 0.31 9.53 -6.55
N TYR A 219 0.75 8.31 -6.25
CA TYR A 219 1.16 7.35 -7.27
C TYR A 219 -0.02 6.52 -7.75
N SER A 220 0.05 6.15 -9.02
CA SER A 220 -0.81 5.16 -9.65
C SER A 220 0.01 4.25 -10.57
N MET A 221 -0.39 3.00 -10.67
CA MET A 221 0.20 1.97 -11.52
C MET A 221 -0.94 1.24 -12.25
N PRO A 222 -1.53 1.82 -13.31
CA PRO A 222 -2.61 1.15 -14.05
C PRO A 222 -2.08 -0.13 -14.71
N TYR A 223 -2.79 -1.24 -14.52
CA TYR A 223 -2.44 -2.54 -15.11
C TYR A 223 -3.71 -3.16 -15.69
N GLU A 224 -3.75 -3.37 -17.01
CA GLU A 224 -4.96 -3.84 -17.70
C GLU A 224 -6.19 -2.98 -17.34
N ASN A 225 -7.23 -3.57 -16.76
CA ASN A 225 -8.45 -2.91 -16.28
C ASN A 225 -8.39 -2.51 -14.79
N ARG A 226 -7.22 -2.62 -14.14
CA ARG A 226 -7.02 -2.38 -12.72
C ARG A 226 -6.28 -1.05 -12.51
N PHE A 227 -6.80 -0.24 -11.58
CA PHE A 227 -6.18 1.04 -11.21
C PHE A 227 -5.59 0.97 -9.81
N ILE A 228 -4.30 0.63 -9.70
CA ILE A 228 -3.58 0.56 -8.42
C ILE A 228 -3.14 1.97 -8.06
N TRP A 229 -3.50 2.49 -6.88
CA TRP A 229 -3.15 3.86 -6.47
C TRP A 229 -3.11 4.03 -4.95
N GLY A 230 -2.80 5.24 -4.49
CA GLY A 230 -2.87 5.59 -3.06
C GLY A 230 -1.87 4.82 -2.22
N ALA A 231 -2.29 4.35 -1.04
CA ALA A 231 -1.43 3.65 -0.09
C ALA A 231 -0.80 2.38 -0.69
N THR A 232 -1.55 1.60 -1.48
CA THR A 232 -1.05 0.40 -2.17
C THR A 232 0.11 0.76 -3.10
N ALA A 233 -0.07 1.76 -3.97
CA ALA A 233 0.99 2.23 -4.85
C ALA A 233 2.17 2.87 -4.07
N GLY A 234 1.90 3.56 -2.96
CA GLY A 234 2.92 4.11 -2.08
C GLY A 234 3.81 3.03 -1.44
N MET A 235 3.20 1.94 -0.95
CA MET A 235 3.93 0.79 -0.41
C MET A 235 4.76 0.08 -1.49
N LEU A 236 4.20 -0.08 -2.71
CA LEU A 236 4.94 -0.61 -3.86
C LEU A 236 6.12 0.29 -4.26
N ARG A 237 5.97 1.61 -4.18
CA ARG A 237 7.09 2.55 -4.40
C ARG A 237 8.20 2.39 -3.37
N ASN A 238 7.86 2.12 -2.11
CA ASN A 238 8.87 1.83 -1.09
C ASN A 238 9.58 0.50 -1.34
N LEU A 239 8.87 -0.53 -1.78
CA LEU A 239 9.51 -1.78 -2.22
C LEU A 239 10.48 -1.49 -3.37
N TYR A 240 10.05 -0.75 -4.39
CA TYR A 240 10.92 -0.33 -5.50
C TYR A 240 12.20 0.38 -5.02
N HIS A 241 12.09 1.35 -4.12
CA HIS A 241 13.27 2.09 -3.62
C HIS A 241 14.24 1.19 -2.85
N LEU A 242 13.75 0.23 -2.07
CA LEU A 242 14.58 -0.77 -1.39
C LEU A 242 15.34 -1.66 -2.40
N LEU A 243 14.69 -2.09 -3.47
CA LEU A 243 15.30 -2.97 -4.48
C LEU A 243 16.25 -2.23 -5.44
N LYS A 244 16.05 -0.92 -5.60
CA LYS A 244 16.85 -0.05 -6.47
C LYS A 244 18.30 0.11 -6.01
N VAL A 245 18.53 0.16 -4.70
CA VAL A 245 19.85 0.49 -4.13
C VAL A 245 20.84 -0.68 -4.12
#